data_AF-A0A6G7YK51-F1
#
_entry.id   AF-A0A6G7YK51-F1
#
_cell.length_a   1.000
_cell.length_b   1.000
_cell.length_c   1.000
_cell.angle_alpha   90.00
_cell.angle_beta   90.00
_cell.angle_gamma   90.00
#
_symmetry.space_group_name_H-M   'P 1'
#
loop_
_entity.id
_entity.type
_entity.pdbx_description
1 polymer ?
#
loop_
_entity_poly.entity_id
_entity_poly.type
_entity_poly.pdbx_seq_one_letter_code
_entity_poly.pdbx_strand_id
1 'polypeptide(L)'
;MTTPARSNLSLVTARSLVRASLPLAVLGAVQLATPAHADPAEGWSDAPGSVDMLDALLLLAGVPLLLFVLIAMAVYLPALVRGEKLTPAGGPQDQWLGGPRSGTKELAASESTTSETGGARGSW
;
A
#
# COMPACT_ATOMS: atom_id res chain seq x y z
N MET A 1 1.41 28.49 -49.90
CA MET A 1 0.43 27.74 -49.09
C MET A 1 1.19 27.03 -47.99
N THR A 2 1.22 27.59 -46.79
CA THR A 2 1.97 27.05 -45.63
C THR A 2 1.16 27.29 -44.36
N THR A 3 0.71 26.20 -43.74
CA THR A 3 -0.07 26.20 -42.49
C THR A 3 0.88 25.99 -41.31
N PRO A 4 0.86 26.82 -40.25
CA PRO A 4 1.59 26.48 -39.03
C PRO A 4 0.76 25.56 -38.13
N ALA A 5 1.33 24.40 -37.78
CA ALA A 5 0.81 23.50 -36.78
C ALA A 5 1.00 24.11 -35.37
N ARG A 6 -0.08 24.25 -34.60
CA ARG A 6 -0.02 24.66 -33.19
C ARG A 6 0.25 23.44 -32.31
N SER A 7 1.36 23.49 -31.56
CA SER A 7 1.77 22.47 -30.59
C SER A 7 0.93 22.56 -29.30
N ASN A 8 0.04 21.60 -29.09
CA ASN A 8 -0.73 21.46 -27.86
C ASN A 8 -0.02 20.52 -26.89
N LEU A 9 1.01 20.98 -26.20
CA LEU A 9 1.74 20.20 -25.19
C LEU A 9 2.16 21.10 -24.03
N SER A 10 1.33 21.24 -23.00
CA SER A 10 1.82 21.65 -21.65
C SER A 10 0.83 21.57 -20.49
N LEU A 11 -0.46 21.24 -20.68
CA LEU A 11 -1.41 21.28 -19.55
C LEU A 11 -1.29 20.08 -18.59
N VAL A 12 -0.80 18.93 -19.05
CA VAL A 12 -0.68 17.72 -18.23
C VAL A 12 0.56 17.76 -17.33
N THR A 13 1.69 18.27 -17.85
CA THR A 13 2.97 18.36 -17.13
C THR A 13 2.92 19.35 -15.97
N ALA A 14 2.14 20.42 -16.10
CA ALA A 14 1.98 21.44 -15.06
C ALA A 14 1.26 20.92 -13.80
N ARG A 15 0.32 19.96 -13.93
CA ARG A 15 -0.43 19.43 -12.77
C ARG A 15 0.37 18.44 -11.91
N SER A 16 1.37 17.78 -12.50
CA SER A 16 2.27 16.85 -11.80
C SER A 16 3.23 17.58 -10.85
N LEU A 17 3.76 18.72 -11.28
CA LEU A 17 4.72 19.52 -10.51
C LEU A 17 4.12 20.14 -9.24
N VAL A 18 2.82 20.48 -9.26
CA VAL A 18 2.12 21.05 -8.09
C VAL A 18 1.88 20.01 -6.98
N ARG A 19 1.78 18.72 -7.32
CA ARG A 19 1.55 17.65 -6.32
C ARG A 19 2.84 17.17 -5.66
N ALA A 20 3.98 17.28 -6.35
CA ALA A 20 5.29 16.92 -5.81
C ALA A 20 5.87 17.99 -4.86
N SER A 21 5.42 19.25 -4.94
CA SER A 21 5.91 20.34 -4.10
C SER A 21 5.24 20.43 -2.73
N LEU A 22 4.09 19.77 -2.54
CA LEU A 22 3.35 19.76 -1.28
C LEU A 22 4.16 19.21 -0.08
N PRO A 23 4.82 18.04 -0.16
CA PRO A 23 5.61 17.53 0.97
C PRO A 23 6.80 18.44 1.30
N LEU A 24 7.42 19.06 0.29
CA LEU A 24 8.55 19.96 0.48
C LEU A 24 8.13 21.28 1.15
N ALA A 25 6.95 21.81 0.78
CA ALA A 25 6.37 22.99 1.41
C ALA A 25 5.97 22.73 2.88
N VAL A 26 5.43 21.54 3.19
CA VAL A 26 5.11 21.14 4.56
C VAL A 26 6.39 21.03 5.40
N LEU A 27 7.43 20.38 4.88
CA LEU A 27 8.73 20.30 5.56
C LEU A 27 9.34 21.70 5.78
N GLY A 28 9.25 22.60 4.79
CA GLY A 28 9.72 23.98 4.93
C GLY A 28 8.94 24.78 5.99
N ALA A 29 7.63 24.59 6.09
CA ALA A 29 6.80 25.25 7.10
C ALA A 29 7.11 24.79 8.53
N VAL A 30 7.43 23.50 8.73
CA VAL A 30 7.86 22.96 10.03
C VAL A 30 9.14 23.63 10.53
N GLN A 31 10.08 23.96 9.63
CA GLN A 31 11.34 24.63 10.01
C GLN A 31 11.14 26.10 10.43
N LEU A 32 10.04 26.74 10.03
CA LEU A 32 9.71 28.12 10.39
C LEU A 32 8.84 28.20 11.65
N ALA A 33 8.37 27.07 12.18
CA ALA A 33 7.62 27.05 13.42
C ALA A 33 8.57 27.32 14.59
N THR A 34 8.44 28.49 15.22
CA THR A 34 9.11 28.75 16.49
C THR A 34 8.44 27.94 17.59
N PRO A 35 9.20 27.38 18.56
CA PRO A 35 8.60 26.66 19.68
C PRO A 35 7.60 27.56 20.40
N ALA A 36 6.39 27.06 20.64
CA ALA A 36 5.42 27.75 21.48
C ALA A 36 5.87 27.57 22.94
N HIS A 37 6.52 28.59 23.49
CA HIS A 37 6.86 28.63 24.91
C HIS A 37 5.65 29.12 25.69
N ALA A 38 5.08 28.24 26.52
CA ALA A 38 4.09 28.60 27.53
C ALA A 38 4.79 28.62 28.89
N ASP A 39 4.55 29.66 29.69
CA ASP A 39 5.05 29.68 31.07
C ASP A 39 4.41 28.54 31.88
N PRO A 40 5.19 27.85 32.73
CA PRO A 40 4.67 26.80 33.58
C PRO A 40 3.67 27.40 34.57
N ALA A 41 2.56 26.70 34.80
CA ALA A 41 1.58 27.11 35.82
C ALA A 41 2.21 27.00 37.23
N GLU A 42 1.84 27.91 38.13
CA GLU A 42 2.33 27.86 39.52
C GLU A 42 2.00 26.51 40.17
N GLY A 43 3.01 25.85 40.73
CA GLY A 43 2.90 24.55 41.39
C GLY A 43 3.32 23.33 40.54
N TRP A 44 3.66 23.51 39.26
CA TRP A 44 4.36 22.47 38.50
C TRP A 44 5.84 22.43 38.91
N SER A 45 6.36 21.24 39.14
CA SER A 45 7.80 21.03 39.32
C SER A 45 8.54 21.52 38.08
N ASP A 46 9.72 22.11 38.25
CA ASP A 46 10.61 22.44 37.14
C ASP A 46 10.74 21.22 36.23
N ALA A 47 10.59 21.44 34.91
CA ALA A 47 10.76 20.38 33.95
C ALA A 47 12.14 19.72 34.20
N PRO A 48 12.22 18.38 34.24
CA PRO A 48 13.50 17.71 34.34
C PRO A 48 14.44 18.26 33.25
N GLY A 49 15.74 18.34 33.56
CA GLY A 49 16.75 18.96 32.71
C GLY A 49 16.70 18.50 31.25
N SER A 50 17.37 19.25 30.37
CA SER A 50 17.34 19.06 28.91
C SER A 50 17.18 17.60 28.47
N VAL A 51 16.08 17.31 27.78
CA VAL A 51 15.82 15.97 27.23
C VAL A 51 16.91 15.61 26.23
N ASP A 52 17.50 14.41 26.38
CA ASP A 52 18.42 13.89 25.37
C ASP A 52 17.63 13.56 24.10
N MET A 53 17.87 14.35 23.05
CA MET A 53 17.18 14.21 21.77
C MET A 53 17.48 12.88 21.08
N LEU A 54 18.68 12.30 21.30
CA LEU A 54 19.00 11.00 20.73
C LEU A 54 18.16 9.91 21.38
N ASP A 55 18.02 9.95 22.71
CA ASP A 55 17.19 9.01 23.46
C ASP A 55 15.71 9.14 23.06
N ALA A 56 15.20 10.37 22.97
CA ALA A 56 13.84 10.61 22.50
C ALA A 56 13.59 10.07 21.08
N LEU A 57 14.55 10.25 20.16
CA LEU A 57 14.43 9.75 18.79
C LEU A 57 14.51 8.22 18.72
N LEU A 58 15.40 7.61 19.51
CA LEU A 58 15.50 6.15 19.63
C LEU A 58 14.24 5.56 20.23
N LEU A 59 13.62 6.22 21.21
CA LEU A 59 12.39 5.73 21.80
C LEU A 59 11.21 5.88 20.82
N LEU A 60 11.13 7.01 20.12
CA LEU A 60 10.07 7.30 19.17
C LEU A 60 10.13 6.41 17.90
N ALA A 61 11.32 6.20 17.34
CA ALA A 61 11.49 5.44 16.09
C ALA A 61 11.96 4.00 16.33
N GLY A 62 12.84 3.80 17.31
CA GLY A 62 13.42 2.49 17.62
C GLY A 62 12.42 1.53 18.24
N VAL A 63 11.52 1.98 19.13
CA VAL A 63 10.52 1.08 19.72
C VAL A 63 9.53 0.54 18.67
N PRO A 64 8.91 1.37 17.80
CA PRO A 64 8.05 0.85 16.74
C PRO A 64 8.79 -0.06 15.75
N LEU A 65 10.02 0.29 15.38
CA LEU A 65 10.83 -0.54 14.48
C LEU A 65 11.20 -1.88 15.10
N LEU A 66 11.61 -1.88 16.37
CA LEU A 66 11.90 -3.10 17.11
C LEU A 66 10.66 -3.98 17.22
N LEU A 67 9.51 -3.39 17.55
CA LEU A 67 8.23 -4.11 17.61
C LEU A 67 7.89 -4.74 16.24
N PHE A 68 8.06 -3.99 15.15
CA PHE A 68 7.86 -4.50 13.80
C PHE A 68 8.76 -5.71 13.51
N VAL A 69 10.04 -5.64 13.86
CA VAL A 69 10.99 -6.76 13.67
C VAL A 69 10.58 -7.98 14.50
N LEU A 70 10.19 -7.77 15.76
CA LEU A 70 9.73 -8.86 16.64
C LEU A 70 8.47 -9.54 16.10
N ILE A 71 7.50 -8.75 15.61
CA ILE A 71 6.29 -9.28 14.96
C ILE A 71 6.65 -10.05 13.69
N ALA A 72 7.48 -9.46 12.82
CA ALA A 72 7.92 -10.11 11.59
C ALA A 72 8.62 -11.44 11.88
N MET A 73 9.48 -11.47 12.90
CA MET A 73 10.13 -12.70 13.35
C MET A 73 9.10 -13.71 13.87
N ALA A 74 8.16 -13.31 14.73
CA ALA A 74 7.12 -14.21 15.23
C ALA A 74 6.27 -14.83 14.10
N VAL A 75 6.03 -14.08 13.03
CA VAL A 75 5.22 -14.52 11.88
C VAL A 75 6.02 -15.39 10.90
N TYR A 76 7.20 -14.93 10.47
CA TYR A 76 7.93 -15.57 9.38
C TYR A 76 8.93 -16.64 9.86
N LEU A 77 9.45 -16.53 11.08
CA LEU A 77 10.44 -17.48 11.59
C LEU A 77 9.91 -18.92 11.65
N PRO A 78 8.67 -19.21 12.08
CA PRO A 78 8.16 -20.58 12.06
C PRO A 78 8.08 -21.18 10.66
N ALA A 79 7.63 -20.40 9.66
CA ALA A 79 7.57 -20.83 8.27
C ALA A 79 8.97 -21.09 7.69
N LEU A 80 9.95 -20.25 8.04
CA LEU A 80 11.35 -20.44 7.66
C LEU A 80 11.95 -21.71 8.28
N VAL A 81 11.68 -21.97 9.56
CA VAL A 81 12.12 -23.20 10.26
C VAL A 81 11.50 -24.45 9.64
N ARG A 82 10.26 -24.36 9.15
CA ARG A 82 9.58 -25.45 8.41
C ARG A 82 10.05 -25.61 6.96
N GLY A 83 10.82 -24.67 6.42
CA GLY A 83 11.26 -24.67 5.02
C GLY A 83 10.15 -24.34 4.02
N GLU A 84 9.08 -23.66 4.46
CA GLU A 84 7.97 -23.25 3.61
C GLU A 84 8.38 -22.10 2.67
N LYS A 85 7.86 -22.11 1.43
CA LYS A 85 8.06 -20.98 0.51
C LYS A 85 7.19 -19.81 0.96
N LEU A 86 7.84 -18.69 1.29
CA LEU A 86 7.17 -17.42 1.63
C LEU A 86 6.63 -16.67 0.40
N THR A 87 6.92 -17.16 -0.80
CA THR A 87 6.40 -16.60 -2.05
C THR A 87 4.88 -16.81 -2.08
N PRO A 88 4.07 -15.79 -2.40
CA PRO A 88 2.67 -16.00 -2.71
C PRO A 88 2.62 -17.04 -3.84
N ALA A 89 2.13 -18.25 -3.54
CA ALA A 89 1.89 -19.23 -4.58
C ALA A 89 0.95 -18.58 -5.61
N GLY A 90 1.24 -18.80 -6.89
CA GLY A 90 0.72 -18.04 -8.02
C GLY A 90 -0.76 -17.66 -7.92
N GLY A 91 -1.10 -16.54 -8.56
CA GLY A 91 -2.46 -15.97 -8.59
C GLY A 91 -3.56 -17.00 -8.90
N PRO A 92 -4.83 -16.62 -8.66
CA PRO A 92 -5.96 -17.54 -8.64
C PRO A 92 -5.84 -18.56 -9.75
N GLN A 93 -5.52 -19.81 -9.38
CA GLN A 93 -5.54 -20.88 -10.35
C GLN A 93 -6.99 -20.97 -10.80
N ASP A 94 -7.24 -20.95 -12.11
CA ASP A 94 -8.56 -21.19 -12.70
C ASP A 94 -8.98 -22.62 -12.37
N GLN A 95 -9.41 -22.83 -11.14
CA GLN A 95 -9.84 -24.10 -10.61
C GLN A 95 -11.32 -24.24 -10.91
N TRP A 96 -11.61 -25.02 -11.95
CA TRP A 96 -12.96 -25.53 -12.15
C TRP A 96 -13.23 -26.62 -11.10
N LEU A 97 -13.76 -26.20 -9.93
CA LEU A 97 -14.21 -27.12 -8.88
C LEU A 97 -15.54 -27.76 -9.29
N GLY A 98 -15.47 -28.90 -9.98
CA GLY A 98 -16.64 -29.65 -10.47
C GLY A 98 -16.63 -29.95 -11.97
N GLY A 99 -15.46 -30.03 -12.60
CA GLY A 99 -15.33 -30.29 -14.04
C GLY A 99 -15.79 -31.70 -14.38
N PRO A 100 -16.21 -31.96 -15.63
CA PRO A 100 -16.61 -33.31 -16.05
C PRO A 100 -15.56 -34.34 -15.63
N ARG A 101 -15.99 -35.38 -14.89
CA ARG A 101 -15.09 -36.44 -14.41
C ARG A 101 -14.71 -37.45 -15.50
N SER A 102 -15.41 -37.44 -16.63
CA SER A 102 -14.97 -38.08 -17.88
C SER A 102 -14.36 -37.00 -18.78
N GLY A 103 -13.27 -37.31 -19.47
CA GLY A 103 -12.55 -36.36 -20.31
C GLY A 103 -13.45 -35.71 -21.38
N THR A 104 -12.91 -34.72 -22.09
CA THR A 104 -13.53 -33.90 -23.16
C THR A 104 -14.17 -34.66 -24.33
N LYS A 105 -14.37 -35.97 -24.21
CA LYS A 105 -14.84 -36.91 -25.22
C LYS A 105 -16.33 -37.26 -25.13
N GLU A 106 -17.05 -36.80 -24.10
CA GLU A 106 -18.49 -37.12 -23.91
C GLU A 106 -19.43 -35.91 -24.06
N LEU A 107 -19.02 -34.85 -24.73
CA LEU A 107 -19.99 -33.93 -25.31
C LEU A 107 -20.35 -34.45 -26.69
N ALA A 108 -21.43 -35.24 -26.79
CA ALA A 108 -22.09 -35.47 -28.07
C ALA A 108 -22.39 -34.09 -28.68
N ALA A 109 -22.01 -33.89 -29.95
CA ALA A 109 -22.30 -32.66 -30.65
C ALA A 109 -23.81 -32.39 -30.53
N SER A 110 -24.18 -31.26 -29.92
CA SER A 110 -25.57 -30.88 -29.71
C SER A 110 -26.29 -30.86 -31.04
N GLU A 111 -27.05 -31.91 -31.35
CA GLU A 111 -28.02 -31.90 -32.43
C GLU A 111 -29.29 -31.20 -31.91
N SER A 112 -29.17 -29.90 -31.69
CA SER A 112 -30.31 -28.97 -31.65
C SER A 112 -29.75 -27.55 -31.67
N THR A 113 -30.31 -26.73 -32.57
CA THR A 113 -29.96 -25.33 -32.84
C THR A 113 -30.29 -24.37 -31.69
N THR A 114 -30.68 -24.86 -30.51
CA THR A 114 -30.99 -24.01 -29.36
C THR A 114 -30.71 -24.76 -28.06
N SER A 115 -29.44 -24.77 -27.64
CA SER A 115 -29.06 -25.14 -26.29
C SER A 115 -28.69 -23.87 -25.53
N GLU A 116 -29.73 -23.21 -25.00
CA GLU A 116 -29.61 -22.02 -24.17
C GLU A 116 -29.23 -22.47 -22.74
N THR A 117 -27.94 -22.42 -22.43
CA THR A 117 -27.48 -22.61 -21.05
C THR A 117 -27.50 -21.25 -20.34
N GLY A 118 -28.34 -21.13 -19.30
CA GLY A 118 -28.49 -19.89 -18.52
C GLY A 118 -27.27 -19.58 -17.64
N GLY A 119 -26.79 -18.35 -17.69
CA GLY A 119 -25.71 -17.83 -16.83
C GLY A 119 -26.23 -16.89 -15.76
N ALA A 120 -25.82 -17.10 -14.51
CA ALA A 120 -26.04 -16.13 -13.43
C ALA A 120 -24.79 -15.26 -13.27
N ARG A 121 -24.98 -13.94 -13.24
CA ARG A 121 -23.91 -12.97 -12.92
C ARG A 121 -24.33 -12.10 -11.74
N GLY A 122 -23.39 -11.80 -10.86
CA GLY A 122 -23.54 -10.83 -9.78
C GLY A 122 -22.36 -9.87 -9.79
N SER A 123 -22.61 -8.61 -9.42
CA SER A 123 -21.57 -7.64 -9.10
C SER A 123 -21.79 -7.15 -7.68
N TRP A 124 -20.75 -7.20 -6.86
CA TRP A 124 -20.70 -6.56 -5.55
C TRP A 124 -20.10 -5.17 -5.69
#